data_AF-A0AAD9QF21-F1
#
_entry.id   AF-A0AAD9QF21-F1
#
_cell.length_a   1.000
_cell.length_b   1.000
_cell.length_c   1.000
_cell.angle_alpha   90.00
_cell.angle_beta   90.00
_cell.angle_gamma   90.00
#
_symmetry.space_group_name_H-M   'P 1'
#
loop_
_entity.id
_entity.type
_entity.pdbx_description
1 polymer ?
#
loop_
_entity_poly.entity_id
_entity_poly.type
_entity_poly.pdbx_seq_one_letter_code
_entity_poly.pdbx_strand_id
1 'polypeptide(L)'
;IRNQIFLLLIFRGEVITCCFLKQAGIHLIFPPGAVSESRILTVCQWNPRFRSPPLFENEAVVSDVIELSLDSPGDLHFDKTVTLVIPHCGSDLKGYEVVIKCFSSGDEWKDVETADWRTKNDIKEDYDLSGYAPDFSFPVAACKIAQCLTFAVVCRLKSHRHVVTSQESELVWPEFPLAKVTFPQNAVPQDESFEVTAQLQEVCQRPFRQKQILPGPILRITSSKVVDFLKPVAVQLPLSLSEPHRKDIDMSVARVRILLKESGSEKQEWIEITEKLETLPRFDGNVITFDVSHFSG
;
A
#
# COMPACT_ATOMS: atom_id res chain seq x y z
N ILE A 1 0.63 28.59 4.30
CA ILE A 1 0.19 27.56 5.28
C ILE A 1 -0.97 26.75 4.67
N ARG A 2 -2.06 27.40 4.23
CA ARG A 2 -3.02 26.86 3.25
C ARG A 2 -2.77 27.50 1.88
N ASN A 3 -2.88 26.73 0.80
CA ASN A 3 -2.59 27.24 -0.55
C ASN A 3 -3.85 27.74 -1.25
N GLN A 4 -5.00 27.06 -1.07
CA GLN A 4 -6.27 27.41 -1.69
C GLN A 4 -7.44 27.03 -0.77
N ILE A 5 -8.49 27.86 -0.73
CA ILE A 5 -9.72 27.64 0.03
C ILE A 5 -10.88 27.72 -0.96
N PHE A 6 -11.71 26.69 -1.00
CA PHE A 6 -12.92 26.62 -1.82
C PHE A 6 -14.14 26.52 -0.93
N LEU A 7 -15.19 27.25 -1.30
CA LEU A 7 -16.46 27.26 -0.59
C LEU A 7 -17.51 26.59 -1.46
N LEU A 8 -18.21 25.64 -0.88
CA LEU A 8 -19.29 24.89 -1.50
C LEU A 8 -20.54 25.02 -0.63
N LEU A 9 -21.65 25.41 -1.24
CA LEU A 9 -22.97 25.39 -0.59
C LEU A 9 -23.60 24.02 -0.78
N ILE A 10 -23.89 23.34 0.31
CA ILE A 10 -24.62 22.07 0.33
C ILE A 10 -26.06 22.37 0.75
N PHE A 11 -27.02 21.95 -0.06
CA PHE A 11 -28.43 22.09 0.23
C PHE A 11 -28.98 20.82 0.87
N ARG A 12 -30.04 20.98 1.68
CA ARG A 12 -30.88 19.87 2.13
C ARG A 12 -31.50 19.20 0.91
N GLY A 13 -30.94 18.06 0.50
CA GLY A 13 -31.39 17.32 -0.68
C GLY A 13 -32.33 16.18 -0.34
N GLU A 14 -33.49 16.13 -0.99
CA GLU A 14 -34.32 14.92 -1.13
C GLU A 14 -33.79 14.00 -2.26
N VAL A 15 -32.81 14.48 -3.01
CA VAL A 15 -32.16 13.79 -4.13
C VAL A 15 -30.63 13.84 -3.96
N ILE A 16 -29.94 12.94 -4.67
CA ILE A 16 -28.49 12.84 -4.62
C ILE A 16 -27.86 14.07 -5.25
N THR A 17 -26.91 14.66 -4.54
CA THR A 17 -26.19 15.85 -5.00
C THR A 17 -24.73 15.50 -5.21
N CYS A 18 -24.22 15.74 -6.42
CA CYS A 18 -22.79 15.64 -6.73
C CYS A 18 -22.18 17.03 -6.83
N CYS A 19 -21.07 17.24 -6.14
CA CYS A 19 -20.32 18.48 -6.18
C CYS A 19 -18.92 18.20 -6.71
N PHE A 20 -18.56 18.89 -7.80
CA PHE A 20 -17.26 18.80 -8.41
C PHE A 20 -16.44 20.08 -8.17
N LEU A 21 -15.30 19.92 -7.52
CA LEU A 21 -14.35 20.99 -7.26
C LEU A 21 -13.29 21.01 -8.37
N LYS A 22 -13.58 21.74 -9.46
CA LYS A 22 -12.74 21.82 -10.66
C LYS A 22 -11.24 22.05 -10.39
N GLN A 23 -10.90 22.88 -9.41
CA GLN A 23 -9.51 23.24 -9.11
C GLN A 23 -8.74 22.14 -8.38
N ALA A 24 -9.44 21.28 -7.61
CA ALA A 24 -8.84 20.16 -6.89
C ALA A 24 -9.11 18.79 -7.56
N GLY A 25 -10.00 18.76 -8.57
CA GLY A 25 -10.43 17.53 -9.24
C GLY A 25 -11.27 16.59 -8.35
N ILE A 26 -11.75 17.07 -7.20
CA ILE A 26 -12.42 16.25 -6.18
C ILE A 26 -13.92 16.20 -6.44
N HIS A 27 -14.51 15.04 -6.22
CA HIS A 27 -15.95 14.86 -6.23
C HIS A 27 -16.44 14.46 -4.84
N LEU A 28 -17.54 15.10 -4.43
CA LEU A 28 -18.31 14.74 -3.24
C LEU A 28 -19.71 14.36 -3.68
N ILE A 29 -20.17 13.19 -3.28
CA ILE A 29 -21.49 12.66 -3.64
C ILE A 29 -22.28 12.43 -2.36
N PHE A 30 -23.33 13.23 -2.20
CA PHE A 30 -24.18 13.28 -1.02
C PHE A 30 -25.44 12.45 -1.26
N PRO A 31 -25.68 11.36 -0.48
CA PRO A 31 -26.96 10.67 -0.53
C PRO A 31 -28.11 11.55 -0.02
N PRO A 32 -29.38 11.20 -0.30
CA PRO A 32 -30.53 11.97 0.19
C PRO A 32 -30.54 12.00 1.72
N GLY A 33 -30.68 13.19 2.29
CA GLY A 33 -30.61 13.41 3.74
C GLY A 33 -29.22 13.25 4.35
N ALA A 34 -28.14 13.41 3.58
CA ALA A 34 -26.77 13.49 4.13
C ALA A 34 -26.52 14.75 4.98
N VAL A 35 -27.32 15.79 4.76
CA VAL A 35 -27.36 17.00 5.58
C VAL A 35 -28.82 17.39 5.88
N SER A 36 -29.10 17.65 7.14
CA SER A 36 -30.40 18.02 7.71
C SER A 36 -30.75 19.49 7.44
N GLU A 37 -29.73 20.35 7.37
CA GLU A 37 -29.83 21.77 7.07
C GLU A 37 -28.83 22.15 5.96
N SER A 38 -29.06 23.29 5.31
CA SER A 38 -28.12 23.78 4.30
C SER A 38 -26.85 24.27 5.01
N ARG A 39 -25.69 23.79 4.57
CA ARG A 39 -24.39 24.05 5.20
C ARG A 39 -23.36 24.49 4.18
N ILE A 40 -22.39 25.28 4.60
CA ILE A 40 -21.23 25.61 3.77
C ILE A 40 -20.11 24.62 4.09
N LEU A 41 -19.73 23.83 3.09
CA LEU A 41 -18.54 23.00 3.14
C LEU A 41 -17.36 23.77 2.53
N THR A 42 -16.32 23.90 3.32
CA THR A 42 -15.05 24.46 2.91
C THR A 42 -14.08 23.32 2.59
N VAL A 43 -13.40 23.44 1.45
CA VAL A 43 -12.34 22.52 1.03
C VAL A 43 -11.03 23.29 0.95
N CYS A 44 -10.05 22.89 1.75
CA CYS A 44 -8.74 23.52 1.79
C CYS A 44 -7.67 22.58 1.24
N GLN A 45 -6.85 23.06 0.32
CA GLN A 45 -5.65 22.36 -0.13
C GLN A 45 -4.46 22.77 0.73
N TRP A 46 -3.80 21.78 1.33
CA TRP A 46 -2.63 21.97 2.15
C TRP A 46 -1.35 21.84 1.33
N ASN A 47 -0.36 22.66 1.69
CA ASN A 47 1.00 22.41 1.22
C ASN A 47 1.52 21.16 1.95
N PRO A 48 2.01 20.14 1.24
CA PRO A 48 2.46 18.89 1.85
C PRO A 48 3.51 19.09 2.95
N ARG A 49 4.31 20.15 2.91
CA ARG A 49 5.31 20.46 3.96
C ARG A 49 4.71 20.76 5.33
N PHE A 50 3.46 21.22 5.40
CA PHE A 50 2.80 21.59 6.66
C PHE A 50 1.82 20.53 7.15
N ARG A 51 1.28 19.73 6.23
CA ARG A 51 0.32 18.68 6.55
C ARG A 51 0.46 17.57 5.53
N SER A 52 1.14 16.49 5.92
CA SER A 52 1.24 15.23 5.17
C SER A 52 1.19 14.07 6.14
N PRO A 53 0.71 12.89 5.71
CA PRO A 53 0.88 11.68 6.49
C PRO A 53 2.36 11.37 6.72
N PRO A 54 2.73 10.78 7.87
CA PRO A 54 4.03 10.16 8.02
C PRO A 54 4.16 9.06 6.96
N LEU A 55 5.28 9.05 6.25
CA LEU A 55 5.56 8.12 5.17
C LEU A 55 6.69 7.17 5.58
N PHE A 56 6.47 5.88 5.36
CA PHE A 56 7.51 4.87 5.49
C PHE A 56 8.30 4.70 4.19
N GLU A 57 9.37 3.91 4.24
CA GLU A 57 10.14 3.57 3.04
C GLU A 57 9.22 2.95 1.97
N ASN A 58 9.26 3.46 0.75
CA ASN A 58 8.40 3.08 -0.38
C ASN A 58 6.93 3.52 -0.29
N GLU A 59 6.59 4.44 0.63
CA GLU A 59 5.33 5.18 0.57
C GLU A 59 5.51 6.53 -0.13
N ALA A 60 4.50 6.96 -0.88
CA ALA A 60 4.45 8.28 -1.49
C ALA A 60 3.04 8.84 -1.45
N VAL A 61 2.89 10.12 -1.09
CA VAL A 61 1.63 10.85 -1.32
C VAL A 61 1.49 11.06 -2.83
N VAL A 62 0.35 10.64 -3.38
CA VAL A 62 0.05 10.65 -4.82
C VAL A 62 -1.17 11.51 -5.17
N SER A 63 -1.71 12.25 -4.21
CA SER A 63 -2.73 13.29 -4.42
C SER A 63 -2.33 14.58 -3.71
N ASP A 64 -3.13 15.62 -3.89
CA ASP A 64 -3.13 16.74 -2.97
C ASP A 64 -3.61 16.34 -1.57
N VAL A 65 -3.17 17.07 -0.55
CA VAL A 65 -3.65 16.93 0.83
C VAL A 65 -4.82 17.89 1.04
N ILE A 66 -5.98 17.36 1.39
CA ILE A 66 -7.24 18.10 1.36
C ILE A 66 -7.89 18.07 2.73
N GLU A 67 -8.25 19.23 3.27
CA GLU A 67 -9.07 19.34 4.47
C GLU A 67 -10.50 19.74 4.10
N LEU A 68 -11.45 19.01 4.64
CA LEU A 68 -12.87 19.37 4.64
C LEU A 68 -13.22 20.01 5.99
N SER A 69 -14.03 21.06 5.97
CA SER A 69 -14.60 21.66 7.20
C SER A 69 -15.97 22.28 6.92
N LEU A 70 -16.87 22.26 7.91
CA LEU A 70 -18.16 22.95 7.82
C LEU A 70 -18.08 24.36 8.44
N ASP A 71 -19.09 25.19 8.15
CA ASP A 71 -19.24 26.58 8.62
C ASP A 71 -19.24 26.74 10.15
N SER A 72 -19.71 25.73 10.87
CA SER A 72 -19.89 25.79 12.32
C SER A 72 -18.70 25.17 13.06
N PRO A 73 -17.98 25.92 13.92
CA PRO A 73 -16.86 25.36 14.69
C PRO A 73 -17.38 24.26 15.61
N GLY A 74 -16.94 23.01 15.37
CA GLY A 74 -17.33 21.83 16.14
C GLY A 74 -18.32 20.91 15.43
N ASP A 75 -18.93 21.34 14.33
CA ASP A 75 -19.78 20.48 13.51
C ASP A 75 -18.94 19.83 12.41
N LEU A 76 -18.56 18.57 12.65
CA LEU A 76 -17.70 17.82 11.74
C LEU A 76 -18.46 16.70 11.05
N HIS A 77 -19.72 16.45 11.37
CA HIS A 77 -20.42 15.23 10.97
C HIS A 77 -21.47 15.47 9.89
N PHE A 78 -21.62 14.46 9.04
CA PHE A 78 -22.75 14.34 8.12
C PHE A 78 -23.81 13.43 8.75
N ASP A 79 -25.08 13.68 8.46
CA ASP A 79 -26.19 12.84 8.93
C ASP A 79 -26.17 11.45 8.29
N LYS A 80 -25.53 11.34 7.11
CA LYS A 80 -25.24 10.08 6.42
C LYS A 80 -23.87 10.12 5.77
N THR A 81 -23.33 8.94 5.51
CA THR A 81 -22.05 8.75 4.83
C THR A 81 -22.05 9.35 3.42
N VAL A 82 -21.09 10.22 3.15
CA VAL A 82 -20.84 10.88 1.87
C VAL A 82 -19.73 10.13 1.14
N THR A 83 -19.80 10.00 -0.18
CA THR A 83 -18.69 9.44 -0.96
C THR A 83 -17.74 10.57 -1.35
N LEU A 84 -16.47 10.44 -0.96
CA LEU A 84 -15.37 11.30 -1.36
C LEU A 84 -14.53 10.61 -2.42
N VAL A 85 -14.27 11.30 -3.52
CA VAL A 85 -13.46 10.80 -4.65
C VAL A 85 -12.32 11.78 -4.90
N ILE A 86 -11.08 11.30 -4.79
CA ILE A 86 -9.85 12.10 -4.88
C ILE A 86 -9.01 11.59 -6.06
N PRO A 87 -8.64 12.46 -7.02
CA PRO A 87 -7.74 12.07 -8.09
C PRO A 87 -6.32 11.82 -7.57
N HIS A 88 -5.61 10.89 -8.20
CA HIS A 88 -4.22 10.62 -7.87
C HIS A 88 -3.34 10.32 -9.09
N CYS A 89 -2.03 10.35 -8.89
CA CYS A 89 -1.03 10.00 -9.90
C CYS A 89 -0.30 8.69 -9.62
N GLY A 90 -0.74 7.92 -8.62
CA GLY A 90 -0.18 6.61 -8.30
C GLY A 90 -0.22 5.68 -9.51
N SER A 91 0.86 4.99 -9.81
CA SER A 91 0.91 4.04 -10.93
C SER A 91 0.19 2.73 -10.57
N ASP A 92 -0.36 2.03 -11.56
CA ASP A 92 -0.91 0.68 -11.36
C ASP A 92 0.22 -0.36 -11.42
N LEU A 93 1.04 -0.35 -10.37
CA LEU A 93 2.16 -1.27 -10.23
C LEU A 93 1.72 -2.47 -9.41
N LYS A 94 1.95 -3.66 -9.97
CA LYS A 94 1.70 -4.92 -9.28
C LYS A 94 2.49 -4.96 -7.96
N GLY A 95 1.84 -5.39 -6.88
CA GLY A 95 2.41 -5.39 -5.53
C GLY A 95 2.32 -4.04 -4.79
N TYR A 96 1.83 -2.98 -5.44
CA TYR A 96 1.50 -1.71 -4.80
C TYR A 96 -0.03 -1.57 -4.66
N GLU A 97 -0.43 -0.77 -3.68
CA GLU A 97 -1.81 -0.36 -3.46
C GLU A 97 -1.90 1.16 -3.26
N VAL A 98 -3.10 1.67 -3.51
CA VAL A 98 -3.48 3.05 -3.23
C VAL A 98 -4.44 3.06 -2.05
N VAL A 99 -4.12 3.85 -1.03
CA VAL A 99 -4.89 3.96 0.22
C VAL A 99 -5.13 5.42 0.54
N ILE A 100 -6.37 5.77 0.87
CA ILE A 100 -6.69 7.08 1.45
C ILE A 100 -6.34 7.01 2.94
N LYS A 101 -5.51 7.95 3.39
CA LYS A 101 -5.29 8.22 4.81
C LYS A 101 -6.11 9.43 5.23
N CYS A 102 -6.68 9.40 6.44
CA CYS A 102 -7.38 10.51 7.05
C CYS A 102 -6.75 10.96 8.36
N PHE A 103 -6.95 12.22 8.74
CA PHE A 103 -6.42 12.82 9.96
C PHE A 103 -7.46 13.76 10.59
N SER A 104 -7.79 13.50 11.85
CA SER A 104 -8.50 14.40 12.76
C SER A 104 -7.50 15.24 13.55
N SER A 105 -7.86 16.49 13.86
CA SER A 105 -6.99 17.38 14.63
C SER A 105 -6.67 16.80 16.01
N GLY A 106 -5.41 16.40 16.23
CA GLY A 106 -4.94 15.83 17.49
C GLY A 106 -4.78 14.31 17.49
N ASP A 107 -5.16 13.63 16.41
CA ASP A 107 -4.98 12.19 16.22
C ASP A 107 -3.84 11.88 15.24
N GLU A 108 -3.46 10.61 15.13
CA GLU A 108 -2.57 10.15 14.07
C GLU A 108 -3.31 9.91 12.75
N TRP A 109 -2.57 9.91 11.64
CA TRP A 109 -3.11 9.53 10.34
C TRP A 109 -3.51 8.05 10.33
N LYS A 110 -4.70 7.74 9.80
CA LYS A 110 -5.25 6.38 9.75
C LYS A 110 -5.70 6.04 8.33
N ASP A 111 -5.52 4.80 7.95
CA ASP A 111 -6.05 4.29 6.68
C ASP A 111 -7.59 4.23 6.74
N VAL A 112 -8.24 4.54 5.63
CA VAL A 112 -9.68 4.31 5.45
C VAL A 112 -9.92 3.31 4.33
N GLU A 113 -11.07 2.64 4.36
CA GLU A 113 -11.49 1.76 3.28
C GLU A 113 -11.49 2.55 1.96
N THR A 114 -10.69 2.06 1.01
CA THR A 114 -10.37 2.77 -0.22
C THR A 114 -10.68 1.87 -1.40
N ALA A 115 -11.45 2.39 -2.36
CA ALA A 115 -11.57 1.81 -3.68
C ALA A 115 -10.69 2.59 -4.66
N ASP A 116 -9.74 1.90 -5.29
CA ASP A 116 -8.91 2.45 -6.36
C ASP A 116 -9.63 2.25 -7.70
N TRP A 117 -10.19 3.32 -8.25
CA TRP A 117 -10.84 3.31 -9.55
C TRP A 117 -9.87 3.84 -10.60
N ARG A 118 -9.45 2.98 -11.52
CA ARG A 118 -8.56 3.33 -12.64
C ARG A 118 -9.34 3.60 -13.92
N THR A 119 -10.53 3.03 -14.02
CA THR A 119 -11.44 3.11 -15.15
C THR A 119 -12.88 3.16 -14.65
N LYS A 120 -13.81 3.51 -15.55
CA LYS A 120 -15.25 3.50 -15.26
C LYS A 120 -15.78 2.13 -14.82
N ASN A 121 -15.14 1.04 -15.25
CA ASN A 121 -15.58 -0.33 -14.93
C ASN A 121 -15.22 -0.75 -13.51
N ASP A 122 -14.30 -0.04 -12.85
CA ASP A 122 -13.86 -0.36 -11.49
C ASP A 122 -14.84 0.16 -10.41
N ILE A 123 -15.77 1.03 -10.82
CA ILE A 123 -16.81 1.57 -9.95
C ILE A 123 -17.80 0.45 -9.63
N LYS A 124 -17.80 0.03 -8.37
CA LYS A 124 -18.69 -1.01 -7.86
C LYS A 124 -20.10 -0.46 -7.62
N GLU A 125 -21.11 -1.33 -7.71
CA GLU A 125 -22.53 -1.00 -7.52
C GLU A 125 -22.86 -0.50 -6.10
N ASP A 126 -22.05 -0.84 -5.10
CA ASP A 126 -22.22 -0.41 -3.70
C ASP A 126 -21.86 1.07 -3.46
N TYR A 127 -21.27 1.71 -4.46
CA TYR A 127 -21.17 3.16 -4.55
C TYR A 127 -22.41 3.66 -5.27
N ASP A 128 -23.35 4.19 -4.49
CA ASP A 128 -24.57 4.82 -5.02
C ASP A 128 -24.23 6.11 -5.76
N LEU A 129 -23.82 5.96 -7.02
CA LEU A 129 -23.66 7.07 -7.95
C LEU A 129 -25.01 7.51 -8.55
N SER A 130 -26.12 6.78 -8.29
CA SER A 130 -27.51 7.13 -8.63
C SER A 130 -27.78 7.79 -10.00
N GLY A 131 -27.09 7.32 -11.04
CA GLY A 131 -27.24 7.86 -12.40
C GLY A 131 -26.39 9.09 -12.69
N TYR A 132 -25.55 9.55 -11.76
CA TYR A 132 -24.42 10.42 -12.06
C TYR A 132 -23.50 9.70 -13.04
N ALA A 133 -23.36 10.26 -14.24
CA ALA A 133 -22.36 9.80 -15.19
C ALA A 133 -21.00 10.36 -14.75
N PRO A 134 -20.05 9.52 -14.26
CA PRO A 134 -18.80 10.01 -13.74
C PRO A 134 -17.94 10.58 -14.87
N ASP A 135 -17.66 11.88 -14.80
CA ASP A 135 -16.64 12.55 -15.60
C ASP A 135 -15.35 12.69 -14.77
N PHE A 136 -14.93 11.56 -14.16
CA PHE A 136 -13.74 11.52 -13.34
C PHE A 136 -12.49 11.58 -14.23
N SER A 137 -11.52 12.40 -13.83
CA SER A 137 -10.17 12.36 -14.37
C SER A 137 -9.40 11.19 -13.74
N PHE A 138 -9.71 9.98 -14.17
CA PHE A 138 -9.08 8.75 -13.67
C PHE A 138 -7.53 8.81 -13.78
N PRO A 139 -6.81 8.20 -12.83
CA PRO A 139 -7.31 7.37 -11.74
C PRO A 139 -7.76 8.17 -10.51
N VAL A 140 -8.71 7.62 -9.76
CA VAL A 140 -9.27 8.22 -8.55
C VAL A 140 -9.38 7.19 -7.42
N ALA A 141 -9.15 7.64 -6.19
CA ALA A 141 -9.37 6.87 -4.99
C ALA A 141 -10.69 7.35 -4.36
N ALA A 142 -11.56 6.40 -3.98
CA ALA A 142 -12.86 6.70 -3.40
C ALA A 142 -13.01 6.09 -2.00
N CYS A 143 -13.57 6.85 -1.07
CA CYS A 143 -13.93 6.37 0.25
C CYS A 143 -15.27 6.94 0.73
N LYS A 144 -15.80 6.30 1.77
CA LYS A 144 -17.04 6.66 2.45
C LYS A 144 -16.69 7.43 3.73
N ILE A 145 -17.16 8.67 3.86
CA ILE A 145 -16.86 9.56 4.99
C ILE A 145 -18.14 9.96 5.73
N ALA A 146 -18.13 9.90 7.06
CA ALA A 146 -19.21 10.43 7.90
C ALA A 146 -18.82 11.75 8.59
N GLN A 147 -17.56 12.17 8.42
CA GLN A 147 -17.04 13.37 9.04
C GLN A 147 -16.03 14.10 8.14
N CYS A 148 -15.95 15.41 8.32
CA CYS A 148 -15.00 16.30 7.71
C CYS A 148 -13.62 16.15 8.38
N LEU A 149 -12.62 15.70 7.61
CA LEU A 149 -11.25 15.47 8.06
C LEU A 149 -10.26 16.02 7.04
N THR A 150 -8.97 15.85 7.33
CA THR A 150 -7.94 15.92 6.30
C THR A 150 -7.74 14.56 5.66
N PHE A 151 -7.59 14.52 4.34
CA PHE A 151 -7.38 13.34 3.54
C PHE A 151 -6.16 13.50 2.64
N ALA A 152 -5.49 12.38 2.37
CA ALA A 152 -4.43 12.28 1.37
C ALA A 152 -4.43 10.86 0.80
N VAL A 153 -4.14 10.73 -0.48
CA VAL A 153 -3.97 9.43 -1.13
C VAL A 153 -2.48 9.05 -1.08
N VAL A 154 -2.20 7.85 -0.59
CA VAL A 154 -0.84 7.30 -0.47
C VAL A 154 -0.74 6.04 -1.33
N CYS A 155 0.33 5.96 -2.11
CA CYS A 155 0.74 4.74 -2.81
C CYS A 155 1.82 4.04 -1.97
N ARG A 156 1.66 2.75 -1.73
CA ARG A 156 2.61 1.95 -0.92
C ARG A 156 2.67 0.50 -1.38
N LEU A 157 3.65 -0.25 -0.88
CA LEU A 157 3.71 -1.71 -1.06
C LEU A 157 2.59 -2.40 -0.29
N LYS A 158 1.99 -3.43 -0.91
CA LYS A 158 1.03 -4.31 -0.25
C LYS A 158 1.73 -5.11 0.83
N SER A 159 1.16 -5.05 2.03
CA SER A 159 1.60 -5.83 3.19
C SER A 159 0.75 -7.08 3.32
N HIS A 160 1.40 -8.24 3.37
CA HIS A 160 0.75 -9.52 3.63
C HIS A 160 1.07 -9.97 5.05
N ARG A 161 0.04 -10.27 5.84
CA ARG A 161 0.17 -10.76 7.21
C ARG A 161 -0.01 -12.27 7.22
N HIS A 162 0.82 -12.96 7.98
CA HIS A 162 0.72 -14.40 8.17
C HIS A 162 1.02 -14.76 9.63
N VAL A 163 0.26 -15.70 10.17
CA VAL A 163 0.47 -16.20 11.53
C VAL A 163 1.29 -17.48 11.45
N VAL A 164 2.50 -17.44 11.99
CA VAL A 164 3.40 -18.59 12.07
C VAL A 164 3.07 -19.38 13.33
N THR A 165 2.95 -20.70 13.19
CA THR A 165 2.71 -21.66 14.29
C THR A 165 3.63 -22.87 14.11
N SER A 166 3.55 -23.84 15.02
CA SER A 166 4.28 -25.11 14.87
C SER A 166 3.82 -25.97 13.69
N GLN A 167 2.66 -25.67 13.08
CA GLN A 167 2.20 -26.37 11.88
C GLN A 167 2.87 -25.81 10.62
N GLU A 168 3.03 -26.67 9.61
CA GLU A 168 3.51 -26.26 8.31
C GLU A 168 2.56 -25.23 7.68
N SER A 169 3.13 -24.15 7.15
CA SER A 169 2.35 -23.09 6.52
C SER A 169 3.17 -22.32 5.49
N GLU A 170 2.48 -21.61 4.60
CA GLU A 170 3.11 -20.78 3.57
C GLU A 170 2.55 -19.36 3.60
N LEU A 171 3.45 -18.39 3.53
CA LEU A 171 3.13 -17.01 3.20
C LEU A 171 3.32 -16.85 1.68
N VAL A 172 2.24 -16.48 1.00
CA VAL A 172 2.19 -16.36 -0.47
C VAL A 172 1.70 -14.97 -0.87
N TRP A 173 2.14 -14.52 -2.05
CA TRP A 173 1.63 -13.30 -2.67
C TRP A 173 0.71 -13.70 -3.84
N PRO A 174 -0.61 -13.50 -3.75
CA PRO A 174 -1.54 -13.87 -4.82
C PRO A 174 -1.17 -13.23 -6.17
N GLU A 175 -0.67 -12.00 -6.12
CA GLU A 175 -0.16 -11.31 -7.29
C GLU A 175 1.15 -11.94 -7.83
N PHE A 176 1.98 -12.59 -7.01
CA PHE A 176 3.26 -13.15 -7.42
C PHE A 176 3.35 -14.65 -7.10
N PRO A 177 2.76 -15.54 -7.91
CA PRO A 177 2.66 -16.98 -7.59
C PRO A 177 4.00 -17.71 -7.40
N LEU A 178 5.10 -17.17 -7.93
CA LEU A 178 6.43 -17.74 -7.78
C LEU A 178 7.15 -17.26 -6.50
N ALA A 179 6.63 -16.25 -5.82
CA ALA A 179 7.16 -15.78 -4.55
C ALA A 179 6.42 -16.47 -3.41
N LYS A 180 7.15 -17.09 -2.49
CA LYS A 180 6.59 -17.64 -1.26
C LYS A 180 7.64 -17.83 -0.17
N VAL A 181 7.17 -17.89 1.07
CA VAL A 181 7.97 -18.26 2.24
C VAL A 181 7.30 -19.45 2.90
N THR A 182 8.01 -20.57 3.01
CA THR A 182 7.50 -21.82 3.56
C THR A 182 8.06 -22.05 4.95
N PHE A 183 7.18 -22.10 5.93
CA PHE A 183 7.50 -22.42 7.32
C PHE A 183 7.29 -23.92 7.52
N PRO A 184 8.35 -24.72 7.73
CA PRO A 184 8.21 -26.16 7.88
C PRO A 184 7.56 -26.52 9.23
N GLN A 185 7.03 -27.74 9.31
CA GLN A 185 6.48 -28.26 10.57
C GLN A 185 7.53 -28.24 11.69
N ASN A 186 7.16 -27.69 12.84
CA ASN A 186 8.01 -27.44 14.00
C ASN A 186 9.17 -26.46 13.72
N ALA A 187 8.98 -25.47 12.83
CA ALA A 187 9.90 -24.33 12.71
C ALA A 187 9.95 -23.50 14.00
N VAL A 188 8.90 -23.56 14.81
CA VAL A 188 8.75 -22.86 16.10
C VAL A 188 8.21 -23.85 17.15
N PRO A 189 8.42 -23.60 18.46
CA PRO A 189 7.84 -24.40 19.54
C PRO A 189 6.31 -24.57 19.46
N GLN A 190 5.78 -25.67 20.00
CA GLN A 190 4.35 -26.02 19.86
C GLN A 190 3.39 -24.97 20.42
N ASP A 191 3.74 -24.35 21.55
CA ASP A 191 2.91 -23.36 22.23
C ASP A 191 3.17 -21.92 21.74
N GLU A 192 3.99 -21.78 20.70
CA GLU A 192 4.45 -20.49 20.22
C GLU A 192 3.78 -20.13 18.89
N SER A 193 3.24 -18.91 18.83
CA SER A 193 2.79 -18.29 17.58
C SER A 193 3.21 -16.83 17.54
N PHE A 194 3.29 -16.29 16.33
CA PHE A 194 3.53 -14.87 16.11
C PHE A 194 3.09 -14.46 14.71
N GLU A 195 3.01 -13.16 14.51
CA GLU A 195 2.68 -12.60 13.22
C GLU A 195 3.94 -12.15 12.49
N VAL A 196 4.00 -12.50 11.21
CA VAL A 196 4.93 -11.91 10.26
C VAL A 196 4.17 -11.03 9.28
N THR A 197 4.74 -9.87 8.98
CA THR A 197 4.26 -9.00 7.90
C THR A 197 5.34 -8.95 6.84
N ALA A 198 4.96 -9.14 5.58
CA ALA A 198 5.90 -9.13 4.49
C ALA A 198 5.44 -8.28 3.30
N GLN A 199 6.43 -7.67 2.64
CA GLN A 199 6.25 -6.84 1.46
C GLN A 199 7.27 -7.27 0.41
N LEU A 200 6.87 -7.20 -0.86
CA LEU A 200 7.71 -7.59 -1.98
C LEU A 200 7.84 -6.44 -2.99
N GLN A 201 9.07 -6.02 -3.24
CA GLN A 201 9.37 -4.84 -4.04
C GLN A 201 10.16 -5.21 -5.30
N GLU A 202 9.64 -4.83 -6.47
CA GLU A 202 10.39 -4.95 -7.72
C GLU A 202 11.56 -3.95 -7.74
N VAL A 203 12.74 -4.43 -8.14
CA VAL A 203 13.91 -3.57 -8.35
C VAL A 203 13.99 -3.16 -9.81
N CYS A 204 14.13 -1.86 -10.06
CA CYS A 204 14.32 -1.36 -11.42
C CYS A 204 15.61 -1.93 -12.01
N GLN A 205 15.49 -2.68 -13.10
CA GLN A 205 16.61 -3.33 -13.79
C GLN A 205 17.45 -2.34 -14.61
N ARG A 206 16.91 -1.17 -14.97
CA ARG A 206 17.53 -0.21 -15.90
C ARG A 206 18.97 0.19 -15.49
N PRO A 207 19.27 0.49 -14.22
CA PRO A 207 20.63 0.85 -13.78
C PRO A 207 21.65 -0.30 -13.88
N PHE A 208 21.19 -1.54 -14.02
CA PHE A 208 22.02 -2.75 -13.97
C PHE A 208 22.26 -3.39 -15.34
N ARG A 209 21.56 -2.93 -16.39
CA ARG A 209 21.65 -3.49 -17.75
C ARG A 209 23.08 -3.58 -18.30
N GLN A 210 23.96 -2.65 -17.93
CA GLN A 210 25.35 -2.63 -18.39
C GLN A 210 26.32 -3.41 -17.47
N LYS A 211 25.86 -3.86 -16.30
CA LYS A 211 26.71 -4.42 -15.25
C LYS A 211 26.74 -5.95 -15.20
N GLN A 212 26.08 -6.64 -16.15
CA GLN A 212 25.90 -8.11 -16.11
C GLN A 212 25.32 -8.62 -14.77
N ILE A 213 24.54 -7.77 -14.09
CA ILE A 213 23.90 -8.06 -12.81
C ILE A 213 22.39 -7.98 -13.03
N LEU A 214 21.68 -8.95 -12.45
CA LEU A 214 20.23 -8.97 -12.39
C LEU A 214 19.81 -8.92 -10.93
N PRO A 215 19.45 -7.74 -10.38
CA PRO A 215 18.88 -7.68 -9.04
C PRO A 215 17.53 -8.40 -9.01
N GLY A 216 17.35 -9.30 -8.05
CA GLY A 216 16.03 -9.86 -7.73
C GLY A 216 15.14 -8.85 -7.00
N PRO A 217 13.87 -9.22 -6.74
CA PRO A 217 12.99 -8.44 -5.88
C PRO A 217 13.53 -8.37 -4.45
N ILE A 218 13.17 -7.29 -3.76
CA ILE A 218 13.47 -7.12 -2.33
C ILE A 218 12.29 -7.66 -1.53
N LEU A 219 12.57 -8.68 -0.73
CA LEU A 219 11.66 -9.21 0.28
C LEU A 219 11.93 -8.51 1.61
N ARG A 220 10.94 -7.78 2.13
CA ARG A 220 10.97 -7.20 3.47
C ARG A 220 10.07 -8.03 4.35
N ILE A 221 10.60 -8.59 5.43
CA ILE A 221 9.84 -9.34 6.42
C ILE A 221 10.07 -8.69 7.78
N THR A 222 8.99 -8.37 8.46
CA THR A 222 9.01 -7.96 9.87
C THR A 222 8.25 -9.01 10.68
N SER A 223 8.74 -9.26 11.89
CA SER A 223 8.13 -10.20 12.83
C SER A 223 7.70 -9.43 14.07
N SER A 224 6.58 -9.84 14.68
CA SER A 224 6.12 -9.25 15.95
C SER A 224 7.06 -9.55 17.13
N LYS A 225 8.04 -10.44 16.96
CA LYS A 225 9.09 -10.77 17.92
C LYS A 225 10.36 -11.28 17.23
N VAL A 226 11.49 -11.21 17.92
CA VAL A 226 12.75 -11.82 17.45
C VAL A 226 12.62 -13.34 17.58
N VAL A 227 12.90 -14.08 16.50
CA VAL A 227 12.75 -15.55 16.46
C VAL A 227 13.95 -16.18 15.77
N ASP A 228 14.57 -17.12 16.47
CA ASP A 228 15.45 -18.11 15.88
C ASP A 228 14.62 -19.36 15.60
N PHE A 229 14.51 -19.74 14.32
CA PHE A 229 13.73 -20.89 13.91
C PHE A 229 14.44 -22.19 14.30
N LEU A 230 13.68 -23.14 14.85
CA LEU A 230 14.14 -24.49 15.16
C LEU A 230 14.46 -25.30 13.89
N LYS A 231 13.84 -24.91 12.77
CA LYS A 231 14.11 -25.46 11.44
C LYS A 231 14.20 -24.32 10.43
N PRO A 232 15.13 -24.40 9.45
CA PRO A 232 15.26 -23.37 8.43
C PRO A 232 13.96 -23.12 7.66
N VAL A 233 13.64 -21.85 7.47
CA VAL A 233 12.48 -21.38 6.68
C VAL A 233 12.91 -21.20 5.24
N ALA A 234 12.19 -21.81 4.30
CA ALA A 234 12.52 -21.73 2.89
C ALA A 234 11.95 -20.46 2.27
N VAL A 235 12.80 -19.66 1.65
CA VAL A 235 12.43 -18.47 0.90
C VAL A 235 12.56 -18.77 -0.58
N GLN A 236 11.50 -18.50 -1.35
CA GLN A 236 11.46 -18.64 -2.79
C GLN A 236 11.10 -17.30 -3.43
N LEU A 237 11.97 -16.79 -4.30
CA LEU A 237 11.77 -15.53 -5.01
C LEU A 237 12.03 -15.70 -6.51
N PRO A 238 11.19 -15.11 -7.39
CA PRO A 238 11.49 -15.05 -8.81
C PRO A 238 12.63 -14.05 -9.07
N LEU A 239 13.24 -14.09 -10.25
CA LEU A 239 14.21 -13.07 -10.67
C LEU A 239 13.60 -11.68 -10.88
N SER A 240 12.34 -11.64 -11.31
CA SER A 240 11.55 -10.42 -11.47
C SER A 240 10.10 -10.73 -11.18
N LEU A 241 9.42 -9.80 -10.52
CA LEU A 241 7.98 -9.88 -10.27
C LEU A 241 7.17 -9.57 -11.53
N SER A 242 7.75 -8.79 -12.44
CA SER A 242 7.12 -8.37 -13.70
C SER A 242 7.41 -9.34 -14.85
N GLU A 243 8.63 -9.89 -14.90
CA GLU A 243 9.09 -10.83 -15.92
C GLU A 243 9.66 -12.10 -15.26
N PRO A 244 8.80 -12.94 -14.65
CA PRO A 244 9.25 -14.09 -13.85
C PRO A 244 9.95 -15.19 -14.68
N HIS A 245 9.74 -15.22 -16.00
CA HIS A 245 10.27 -16.24 -16.89
C HIS A 245 11.28 -15.64 -17.86
N ARG A 246 12.56 -15.87 -17.60
CA ARG A 246 13.66 -15.46 -18.47
C ARG A 246 14.33 -16.67 -19.09
N LYS A 247 14.56 -16.61 -20.40
CA LYS A 247 15.19 -17.70 -21.19
C LYS A 247 16.59 -17.36 -21.67
N ASP A 248 17.03 -16.13 -21.42
CA ASP A 248 18.29 -15.54 -21.87
C ASP A 248 19.44 -15.72 -20.88
N ILE A 249 19.18 -16.39 -19.74
CA ILE A 249 20.19 -16.60 -18.70
C ILE A 249 20.93 -17.90 -18.96
N ASP A 250 22.23 -17.80 -19.24
CA ASP A 250 23.11 -18.96 -19.28
C ASP A 250 23.41 -19.44 -17.86
N MET A 251 22.75 -20.54 -17.47
CA MET A 251 22.88 -21.13 -16.14
C MET A 251 24.30 -21.66 -15.86
N SER A 252 25.12 -21.92 -16.89
CA SER A 252 26.49 -22.43 -16.69
C SER A 252 27.43 -21.38 -16.09
N VAL A 253 27.10 -20.09 -16.21
CA VAL A 253 27.90 -18.96 -15.72
C VAL A 253 27.18 -18.13 -14.66
N ALA A 254 25.89 -18.40 -14.42
CA ALA A 254 25.09 -17.67 -13.45
C ALA A 254 25.61 -17.89 -12.01
N ARG A 255 25.76 -16.80 -11.26
CA ARG A 255 26.11 -16.83 -9.83
C ARG A 255 25.03 -16.13 -9.03
N VAL A 256 24.44 -16.84 -8.09
CA VAL A 256 23.44 -16.30 -7.17
C VAL A 256 24.14 -15.72 -5.95
N ARG A 257 23.77 -14.50 -5.57
CA ARG A 257 24.23 -13.84 -4.35
C ARG A 257 23.03 -13.37 -3.55
N ILE A 258 23.01 -13.70 -2.26
CA ILE A 258 21.94 -13.27 -1.35
C ILE A 258 22.49 -12.13 -0.50
N LEU A 259 21.79 -11.00 -0.56
CA LEU A 259 22.13 -9.80 0.20
C LEU A 259 21.07 -9.58 1.29
N LEU A 260 21.54 -9.23 2.48
CA LEU A 260 20.73 -8.92 3.64
C LEU A 260 20.96 -7.48 4.06
N LYS A 261 19.89 -6.79 4.48
CA LYS A 261 19.96 -5.48 5.10
C LYS A 261 19.15 -5.51 6.39
N GLU A 262 19.82 -5.43 7.52
CA GLU A 262 19.20 -5.43 8.85
C GLU A 262 18.69 -4.03 9.20
N SER A 263 17.45 -3.92 9.69
CA SER A 263 16.82 -2.63 9.95
C SER A 263 17.45 -1.91 11.15
N GLY A 264 18.01 -2.66 12.12
CA GLY A 264 18.64 -2.15 13.34
C GLY A 264 20.10 -1.72 13.21
N SER A 265 20.72 -1.85 12.03
CA SER A 265 22.13 -1.48 11.84
C SER A 265 22.30 0.03 11.65
N GLU A 266 23.24 0.65 12.40
CA GLU A 266 23.61 2.08 12.25
C GLU A 266 24.08 2.39 10.82
N LYS A 267 24.66 1.39 10.16
CA LYS A 267 25.08 1.42 8.76
C LYS A 267 24.05 0.65 7.94
N GLN A 268 23.12 1.36 7.33
CA GLN A 268 22.06 0.85 6.44
C GLN A 268 22.63 0.24 5.14
N GLU A 269 23.54 -0.71 5.24
CA GLU A 269 24.32 -1.30 4.15
C GLU A 269 23.83 -2.73 3.84
N TRP A 270 23.92 -3.11 2.57
CA TRP A 270 23.63 -4.48 2.12
C TRP A 270 24.86 -5.36 2.33
N ILE A 271 24.70 -6.47 3.05
CA ILE A 271 25.76 -7.43 3.36
C ILE A 271 25.48 -8.72 2.61
N GLU A 272 26.50 -9.28 1.96
CA GLU A 272 26.37 -10.61 1.36
C GLU A 272 26.37 -11.70 2.43
N ILE A 273 25.36 -12.56 2.37
CA ILE A 273 25.18 -13.69 3.29
C ILE A 273 25.22 -15.05 2.59
N THR A 274 25.47 -15.09 1.27
CA THR A 274 25.45 -16.31 0.44
C THR A 274 26.22 -17.48 1.07
N GLU A 275 27.42 -17.23 1.58
CA GLU A 275 28.29 -18.26 2.19
C GLU A 275 27.96 -18.54 3.67
N LYS A 276 27.11 -17.72 4.29
CA LYS A 276 26.65 -17.88 5.68
C LYS A 276 25.39 -18.74 5.80
N LEU A 277 24.71 -18.99 4.68
CA LEU A 277 23.54 -19.86 4.63
C LEU A 277 23.96 -21.32 4.86
N GLU A 278 23.13 -22.07 5.58
CA GLU A 278 23.38 -23.51 5.82
C GLU A 278 23.39 -24.31 4.50
N THR A 279 22.56 -23.90 3.55
CA THR A 279 22.44 -24.48 2.22
C THR A 279 22.74 -23.41 1.16
N LEU A 280 23.46 -23.81 0.11
CA LEU A 280 23.69 -22.90 -1.02
C LEU A 280 22.37 -22.57 -1.72
N PRO A 281 22.15 -21.31 -2.10
CA PRO A 281 20.98 -20.93 -2.89
C PRO A 281 20.89 -21.76 -4.17
N ARG A 282 19.69 -22.27 -4.44
CA ARG A 282 19.36 -22.99 -5.67
C ARG A 282 18.70 -22.04 -6.64
N PHE A 283 19.04 -22.16 -7.92
CA PHE A 283 18.40 -21.44 -9.00
C PHE A 283 18.07 -22.39 -10.13
N ASP A 284 16.80 -22.42 -10.54
CA ASP A 284 16.27 -23.35 -11.55
C ASP A 284 16.02 -22.72 -12.93
N GLY A 285 16.46 -21.47 -13.11
CA GLY A 285 16.19 -20.66 -14.30
C GLY A 285 15.09 -19.61 -14.10
N ASN A 286 14.17 -19.81 -13.15
CA ASN A 286 13.07 -18.87 -12.88
C ASN A 286 13.07 -18.36 -11.45
N VAL A 287 13.30 -19.27 -10.48
CA VAL A 287 13.21 -18.98 -9.06
C VAL A 287 14.52 -19.26 -8.35
N ILE A 288 14.83 -18.41 -7.38
CA ILE A 288 15.90 -18.59 -6.41
C ILE A 288 15.27 -19.11 -5.13
N THR A 289 15.79 -20.20 -4.59
CA THR A 289 15.37 -20.80 -3.32
C THR A 289 16.55 -20.89 -2.37
N PHE A 290 16.36 -20.45 -1.12
CA PHE A 290 17.36 -20.53 -0.06
C PHE A 290 16.68 -20.59 1.30
N ASP A 291 17.38 -21.14 2.29
CA ASP A 291 16.84 -21.33 3.64
C ASP A 291 17.43 -20.31 4.62
N VAL A 292 16.60 -19.78 5.52
CA VAL A 292 17.01 -18.84 6.57
C VAL A 292 16.64 -19.35 7.96
N SER A 293 17.53 -19.17 8.93
CA SER A 293 17.32 -19.61 10.33
C SER A 293 16.73 -18.52 11.22
N HIS A 294 16.72 -17.27 10.78
CA HIS A 294 16.13 -16.14 11.48
C HIS A 294 15.72 -15.07 10.45
N PHE A 295 14.78 -14.21 10.82
CA PHE A 295 14.52 -12.98 10.08
C PHE A 295 15.33 -11.85 10.70
N SER A 296 16.05 -11.09 9.88
CA SER A 296 16.62 -9.83 10.32
C SER A 296 15.48 -8.88 10.67
N GLY A 297 15.44 -8.42 11.91
CA GLY A 297 14.55 -7.35 12.35
C GLY A 297 14.75 -6.09 11.53
#